data_AF-A0A1I6DR10-F1
#
_entry.id   AF-A0A1I6DR10-F1
#
_cell.length_a   1.000
_cell.length_b   1.000
_cell.length_c   1.000
_cell.angle_alpha   90.00
_cell.angle_beta   90.00
_cell.angle_gamma   90.00
#
_symmetry.space_group_name_H-M   'P 1'
#
loop_
_entity.id
_entity.type
_entity.pdbx_description
1 polymer ?
#
loop_
_entity_poly.entity_id
_entity_poly.type
_entity_poly.pdbx_seq_one_letter_code
_entity_poly.pdbx_strand_id
1 'polypeptide(L)' 'MAKYLSDKTKYEFARELGVADQVIPGGSLYFGYVSSENCGNFVKLAIKRMEQTMV' A
#
# COMPACT_ATOMS: atom_id res chain seq x y z
N MET A 1 6.42 -3.09 -6.36
CA MET A 1 5.26 -2.21 -6.11
C MET A 1 5.66 -0.89 -5.42
N ALA A 2 6.51 -0.91 -4.38
CA ALA A 2 6.89 0.29 -3.61
C ALA A 2 7.52 1.46 -4.41
N LYS A 3 8.16 1.19 -5.56
CA LYS A 3 8.75 2.21 -6.45
C LYS A 3 7.76 2.86 -7.42
N TYR A 4 6.67 2.16 -7.77
CA TYR A 4 5.73 2.60 -8.81
C TYR A 4 4.51 3.35 -8.27
N LEU A 5 4.24 3.23 -6.97
CA LEU A 5 3.18 3.96 -6.29
C LEU A 5 3.78 5.17 -5.56
N SER A 6 3.11 6.32 -5.66
CA SER A 6 3.45 7.50 -4.87
C SER A 6 3.31 7.21 -3.36
N ASP A 7 4.04 7.91 -2.49
CA ASP A 7 3.88 7.76 -1.04
C ASP A 7 2.45 8.06 -0.58
N LYS A 8 1.80 9.05 -1.18
CA LYS A 8 0.39 9.35 -0.92
C LYS A 8 -0.50 8.13 -1.18
N THR A 9 -0.40 7.54 -2.38
CA THR A 9 -1.19 6.36 -2.75
C THR A 9 -0.89 5.19 -1.82
N LYS A 10 0.39 5.01 -1.46
CA LYS A 10 0.78 3.95 -0.54
C LYS A 10 0.16 4.13 0.85
N TYR A 11 0.12 5.36 1.36
CA TYR A 11 -0.53 5.68 2.64
C TYR A 11 -2.05 5.48 2.59
N GLU A 12 -2.70 5.87 1.49
CA GLU A 12 -4.14 5.67 1.29
C GLU A 12 -4.51 4.18 1.33
N PHE A 13 -3.73 3.31 0.66
CA PHE A 13 -3.92 1.87 0.73
C PHE A 13 -3.69 1.31 2.12
N ALA A 14 -2.67 1.80 2.84
CA ALA A 14 -2.45 1.40 4.23
C ALA A 14 -3.63 1.77 5.13
N ARG A 15 -4.26 2.94 4.91
CA ARG A 15 -5.48 3.35 5.61
C ARG A 15 -6.67 2.48 5.27
N GLU A 16 -6.87 2.15 3.99
CA GLU A 16 -7.96 1.28 3.55
C GLU A 16 -7.86 -0.13 4.15
N LEU A 17 -6.64 -0.63 4.32
CA LEU A 17 -6.35 -1.93 4.93
C LEU A 17 -6.30 -1.89 6.47
N GLY A 18 -6.43 -0.72 7.08
CA GLY A 18 -6.40 -0.58 8.55
C GLY A 18 -5.03 -0.80 9.19
N VAL A 19 -3.94 -0.58 8.44
CA VAL A 19 -2.55 -0.80 8.90
C VAL A 19 -1.69 0.47 8.84
N ALA A 20 -2.33 1.64 8.68
CA ALA A 20 -1.62 2.91 8.50
C ALA A 20 -0.74 3.30 9.70
N ASP A 21 -1.06 2.83 10.89
CA ASP A 21 -0.30 2.99 12.13
C ASP A 21 1.03 2.22 12.13
N GLN A 22 1.15 1.18 11.29
CA GLN A 22 2.35 0.35 11.15
C GLN A 22 3.30 0.89 10.07
N VAL A 23 2.90 1.91 9.34
CA VAL A 23 3.69 2.52 8.26
C VAL A 23 4.36 3.78 8.77
N ILE A 24 5.69 3.81 8.73
CA ILE A 24 6.48 4.93 9.24
C ILE A 24 7.11 5.78 8.11
N PRO A 25 7.34 7.08 8.34
CA PRO A 25 8.09 7.93 7.42
C PRO A 25 9.55 7.48 7.30
N GLY A 26 10.10 7.42 6.08
CA GLY A 26 11.50 7.02 5.87
C GLY A 26 11.99 7.15 4.43
N GLY A 27 12.11 8.38 3.91
CA GLY A 27 12.44 8.62 2.50
C GLY A 27 11.28 8.25 1.56
N SER A 28 10.95 6.96 1.50
CA SER A 28 9.64 6.41 1.10
C SER A 28 8.95 5.87 2.36
N LEU A 29 7.63 5.67 2.33
CA LEU A 29 6.96 4.93 3.40
C LEU A 29 7.61 3.56 3.62
N TYR A 30 7.92 3.23 4.88
CA TYR A 30 8.50 1.95 5.29
C TYR A 30 7.42 1.01 5.82
N PHE A 31 7.37 -0.19 5.27
CA PHE A 31 6.35 -1.21 5.52
C PHE A 31 6.89 -2.43 6.27
N GLY A 32 8.11 -2.39 6.80
CA GLY A 32 8.75 -3.59 7.39
C GLY A 32 8.09 -4.13 8.66
N TYR A 33 7.20 -3.35 9.29
CA TYR A 33 6.40 -3.79 10.43
C TYR A 33 5.02 -4.36 10.03
N VAL A 34 4.66 -4.26 8.75
CA VAL A 34 3.39 -4.79 8.22
C VAL A 34 3.54 -6.28 7.97
N SER A 35 2.56 -7.08 8.39
CA SER A 35 2.57 -8.53 8.18
C SER A 35 2.64 -8.91 6.69
N SER A 36 3.20 -10.08 6.39
CA SER A 36 3.26 -10.61 5.01
C SER A 36 1.87 -10.74 4.37
N GLU A 37 0.86 -11.10 5.15
CA GLU A 37 -0.54 -11.18 4.70
C GLU A 37 -1.05 -9.80 4.26
N ASN A 38 -0.83 -8.76 5.08
CA ASN A 38 -1.26 -7.41 4.76
C ASN A 38 -0.48 -6.82 3.58
N CYS A 39 0.80 -7.16 3.43
CA CYS A 39 1.55 -6.86 2.21
C CYS A 39 0.90 -7.51 0.96
N GLY A 40 0.43 -8.75 1.07
CA GLY A 40 -0.32 -9.42 0.00
C GLY A 40 -1.66 -8.73 -0.32
N ASN A 41 -2.41 -8.35 0.71
CA ASN A 41 -3.66 -7.58 0.57
C ASN A 41 -3.41 -6.22 -0.12
N PHE A 42 -2.27 -5.60 0.14
CA PHE A 42 -1.84 -4.36 -0.51
C PHE A 42 -1.67 -4.53 -2.02
N VAL A 43 -0.99 -5.61 -2.44
CA VAL A 43 -0.82 -5.92 -3.87
C VAL A 43 -2.16 -6.20 -4.52
N LYS A 44 -3.04 -6.97 -3.86
CA LYS A 44 -4.39 -7.26 -4.35
C LYS A 44 -5.22 -5.99 -4.53
N LEU A 45 -5.15 -5.05 -3.58
CA LEU A 45 -5.84 -3.76 -3.65
C LEU A 45 -5.32 -2.91 -4.82
N ALA A 46 -3.99 -2.87 -5.01
CA ALA A 46 -3.38 -2.11 -6.09
C ALA A 46 -3.80 -2.65 -7.48
N ILE A 47 -3.84 -3.97 -7.65
CA ILE A 47 -4.31 -4.62 -8.89
C ILE A 47 -5.78 -4.29 -9.12
N LYS A 48 -6.64 -4.47 -8.11
CA LYS A 48 -8.07 -4.16 -8.23
C LYS A 48 -8.31 -2.71 -8.66
N ARG A 49 -7.55 -1.75 -8.12
CA ARG A 49 -7.67 -0.34 -8.51
C ARG A 49 -7.21 -0.11 -9.95
N MET A 50 -6.14 -0.78 -10.38
CA MET A 50 -5.67 -0.72 -11.76
C MET A 50 -6.75 -1.24 -12.71
N GLU A 51 -7.32 -2.41 -12.42
CA GLU A 51 -8.41 -3.01 -13.22
C GLU A 51 -9.61 -2.07 -13.34
N GLN A 52 -10.00 -1.39 -12.25
CA GLN A 52 -11.10 -0.41 -12.27
C GLN A 52 -10.81 0.85 -13.10
N THR A 53 -9.54 1.18 -13.33
CA THR A 53 -9.14 2.40 -14.07
C THR A 53 -8.87 2.11 -15.55
N MET A 54 -8.79 0.85 -15.95
CA MET A 54 -8.56 0.41 -17.34
C MET A 54 -9.86 0.23 -18.14
N VAL A 55 -11.00 0.62 -17.57
CA VAL A 55 -12.36 0.56 -18.16
C VAL A 55 -12.82 1.97 -18.45
#